data_AF-A0A7Z9SZR0-F1
#
_entry.id   AF-A0A7Z9SZR0-F1
#
_cell.length_a   1.000
_cell.length_b   1.000
_cell.length_c   1.000
_cell.angle_alpha   90.00
_cell.angle_beta   90.00
_cell.angle_gamma   90.00
#
_symmetry.space_group_name_H-M   'P 1'
#
loop_
_entity.id
_entity.type
_entity.pdbx_description
1 polymer ?
#
loop_
_entity_poly.entity_id
_entity_poly.type
_entity_poly.pdbx_seq_one_letter_code
_entity_poly.pdbx_strand_id
1 'polypeptide(L)'
;MGSVPGWIGPCCHGDNEEKVYKELCTVVDEWVAIYKEDKQNLPKPTNRRYSGKFILRTGSELHKALTVRAISEGDSLNKYVVKKLKSIL
;
A
#
# COMPACT_ATOMS: atom_id res chain seq x y z
N MET A 1 -7.60 14.14 -5.65
CA MET A 1 -6.85 13.66 -6.84
C MET A 1 -7.09 12.17 -6.99
N GLY A 2 -7.72 11.75 -8.09
CA GLY A 2 -7.95 10.34 -8.41
C GLY A 2 -6.88 9.82 -9.38
N SER A 3 -6.45 8.58 -9.13
CA SER A 3 -5.50 7.84 -9.98
C SER A 3 -5.69 6.34 -9.73
N VAL A 4 -5.21 5.51 -10.66
CA VAL A 4 -5.16 4.05 -10.49
C VAL A 4 -3.70 3.61 -10.44
N PRO A 5 -3.10 3.47 -9.24
CA PRO A 5 -1.69 3.14 -9.09
C PRO A 5 -1.29 1.90 -9.89
N GLY A 6 -0.22 2.01 -10.67
CA GLY A 6 0.29 0.94 -11.53
C GLY A 6 -0.48 0.76 -12.85
N TRP A 7 -1.44 1.63 -13.16
CA TRP A 7 -2.17 1.62 -14.42
C TRP A 7 -2.42 3.03 -14.98
N ILE A 8 -3.24 3.84 -14.30
CA ILE A 8 -3.65 5.17 -14.74
C ILE A 8 -3.03 6.20 -13.78
N GLY A 9 -2.27 7.15 -14.32
CA GLY A 9 -1.71 8.26 -13.54
C GLY A 9 -2.77 9.19 -12.94
N PRO A 10 -2.40 10.38 -12.46
CA PRO A 10 -3.38 11.39 -12.07
C PRO A 10 -4.31 11.69 -13.25
N CYS A 11 -5.61 11.40 -13.09
CA CYS A 11 -6.59 11.48 -14.19
C CYS A 11 -7.83 12.31 -13.87
N CYS A 12 -8.14 12.50 -12.59
CA CYS A 12 -9.23 13.37 -12.15
C CYS A 12 -8.87 14.12 -10.86
N HIS A 13 -9.50 15.27 -10.65
CA HIS A 13 -9.25 16.13 -9.50
C HIS A 13 -10.54 16.85 -9.10
N GLY A 14 -10.65 17.20 -7.83
CA GLY A 14 -11.82 17.89 -7.31
C GLY A 14 -11.79 17.97 -5.80
N ASP A 15 -12.60 18.87 -5.25
CA ASP A 15 -12.67 19.17 -3.82
C ASP A 15 -13.60 18.22 -3.04
N ASN A 16 -14.32 17.34 -3.76
CA ASN A 16 -15.20 16.35 -3.18
C ASN A 16 -14.76 14.93 -3.60
N GLU A 17 -14.37 14.14 -2.60
CA GLU A 17 -13.87 12.77 -2.77
C GLU A 17 -14.88 11.84 -3.46
N GLU A 18 -16.18 11.93 -3.16
CA GLU A 18 -17.21 11.08 -3.77
C GLU A 18 -17.37 11.38 -5.26
N LYS A 19 -17.27 12.66 -5.65
CA LYS A 19 -17.31 13.04 -7.07
C LYS A 19 -16.08 12.56 -7.81
N VAL A 20 -14.89 12.76 -7.23
CA VAL A 20 -13.62 12.28 -7.80
C VAL A 20 -13.65 10.76 -7.97
N TYR A 21 -14.24 10.03 -7.02
CA TYR A 21 -14.39 8.57 -7.10
C TYR A 21 -15.32 8.15 -8.25
N LYS A 22 -16.48 8.78 -8.39
CA LYS A 22 -17.41 8.49 -9.51
C LYS A 22 -16.77 8.76 -10.87
N GLU A 23 -16.07 9.89 -11.00
CA GLU A 23 -15.33 10.21 -12.23
C GLU A 23 -14.22 9.20 -12.51
N LEU A 24 -13.47 8.79 -11.48
CA LEU A 24 -12.44 7.77 -11.61
C LEU A 24 -13.00 6.43 -12.12
N CYS A 25 -14.18 6.00 -11.62
CA CYS A 25 -14.84 4.79 -12.11
C CYS A 25 -15.20 4.89 -13.60
N THR A 26 -15.75 6.03 -14.04
CA THR A 26 -16.06 6.26 -15.46
C THR A 26 -14.80 6.15 -16.33
N VAL A 27 -13.71 6.79 -15.92
CA VAL A 27 -12.42 6.71 -16.63
C VAL A 27 -11.94 5.26 -16.72
N VAL A 28 -12.03 4.49 -15.63
CA VAL A 28 -11.65 3.06 -15.64
C VAL A 28 -12.48 2.26 -16.64
N ASP A 29 -13.80 2.47 -16.68
CA ASP A 29 -14.68 1.75 -17.61
C ASP A 29 -14.37 2.06 -19.08
N GLU A 30 -14.08 3.33 -19.40
CA GLU A 30 -13.64 3.76 -20.73
C GLU A 30 -12.33 3.07 -21.14
N TRP A 31 -11.34 3.04 -20.24
CA TRP A 31 -10.07 2.36 -20.49
C TRP A 31 -10.25 0.84 -20.69
N VAL A 32 -11.15 0.20 -19.93
CA VAL A 32 -11.48 -1.22 -20.13
C VAL A 32 -12.11 -1.45 -21.50
N ALA A 33 -12.98 -0.53 -21.97
CA ALA A 33 -13.60 -0.63 -23.28
C ALA A 33 -12.55 -0.55 -24.41
N ILE A 34 -11.61 0.40 -24.32
CA ILE A 34 -10.51 0.55 -25.28
C ILE A 34 -9.65 -0.71 -25.34
N TYR A 35 -9.27 -1.27 -24.19
CA TYR A 35 -8.47 -2.50 -24.15
C TYR A 35 -9.19 -3.69 -24.81
N LYS A 36 -10.51 -3.79 -24.64
CA LYS A 36 -11.33 -4.83 -25.29
C LYS A 36 -11.39 -4.64 -26.81
N GLU A 37 -11.51 -3.40 -27.28
CA GLU A 37 -11.51 -3.06 -28.71
C GLU A 37 -10.16 -3.39 -29.36
N ASP A 38 -9.07 -2.98 -28.71
CA ASP A 38 -7.70 -3.20 -29.19
C ASP A 38 -7.21 -4.66 -29.04
N LYS A 39 -8.04 -5.54 -28.45
CA LYS A 39 -7.68 -6.92 -28.06
C LYS A 39 -6.40 -6.98 -27.21
N GLN A 40 -6.17 -5.96 -26.40
CA GLN A 40 -5.03 -5.87 -25.49
C GLN A 40 -5.39 -6.46 -24.12
N ASN A 41 -4.40 -7.05 -23.45
CA ASN A 41 -4.58 -7.58 -22.10
C ASN A 41 -4.59 -6.43 -21.09
N LEU A 42 -5.55 -6.44 -20.17
CA LEU A 42 -5.57 -5.52 -19.03
C LEU A 42 -4.27 -5.65 -18.21
N PRO A 43 -3.81 -4.55 -17.57
CA PRO A 43 -2.64 -4.59 -16.72
C PRO A 43 -2.82 -5.58 -15.57
N LYS A 44 -1.70 -6.10 -15.08
CA LYS A 44 -1.71 -7.05 -13.96
C LYS A 44 -2.32 -6.39 -12.72
N PRO A 45 -3.12 -7.11 -11.93
CA PRO A 45 -3.66 -6.59 -10.67
C PRO A 45 -2.54 -6.06 -9.78
N THR A 46 -2.70 -4.85 -9.27
CA THR A 46 -1.78 -4.27 -8.28
C THR A 46 -2.04 -4.76 -6.87
N ASN A 47 -3.14 -5.49 -6.64
CA ASN A 47 -3.44 -6.13 -5.37
C ASN A 47 -2.42 -7.25 -5.07
N ARG A 48 -1.41 -6.91 -4.28
CA ARG A 48 -0.47 -7.89 -3.73
C ARG A 48 -1.04 -8.43 -2.42
N ARG A 49 -1.06 -9.74 -2.27
CA ARG A 49 -1.32 -10.37 -0.97
C ARG A 49 -0.12 -10.10 -0.05
N TYR A 50 -0.26 -9.13 0.85
CA TYR A 50 0.76 -8.85 1.86
C TYR A 50 0.73 -9.93 2.94
N SER A 51 1.80 -10.72 3.05
CA SER A 51 1.90 -11.82 4.02
C SER A 51 2.17 -11.35 5.46
N GLY A 52 2.43 -10.05 5.66
CA GLY A 52 2.89 -9.50 6.93
C GLY A 52 4.34 -9.85 7.29
N LYS A 53 4.99 -10.76 6.56
CA LYS A 53 6.40 -11.11 6.75
C LYS A 53 7.28 -10.17 5.93
N PHE A 54 8.12 -9.41 6.61
CA PHE A 54 9.19 -8.63 5.99
C PHE A 54 10.49 -8.86 6.76
N ILE A 55 11.59 -9.04 6.03
CA ILE A 55 12.92 -9.29 6.61
C ILE A 55 13.70 -7.99 6.53
N LEU A 56 14.10 -7.46 7.67
CA LEU A 56 14.87 -6.23 7.77
C LEU A 56 16.24 -6.52 8.39
N ARG A 57 17.31 -6.00 7.78
CA ARG A 57 18.66 -6.01 8.37
C ARG A 57 18.89 -4.70 9.10
N THR A 58 18.86 -4.74 10.43
CA THR A 58 19.00 -3.54 11.29
C THR A 58 20.42 -3.34 11.83
N GLY A 59 21.33 -4.31 11.64
CA GLY A 59 22.64 -4.32 12.29
C GLY A 59 22.56 -4.78 13.76
N SER A 60 23.73 -5.17 14.32
CA SER A 60 23.83 -5.77 15.66
C SER A 60 23.41 -4.81 16.78
N GLU A 61 23.84 -3.54 16.69
CA GLU A 61 23.60 -2.54 17.73
C GLU A 61 22.11 -2.21 17.87
N LEU A 62 21.44 -1.92 16.74
CA LEU A 62 20.01 -1.62 16.75
C LEU A 62 19.18 -2.85 17.13
N HIS A 63 19.57 -4.05 16.67
CA HIS A 63 18.90 -5.29 17.08
C HIS A 63 18.99 -5.50 18.60
N LYS A 64 20.18 -5.29 19.19
CA LYS A 64 20.39 -5.39 20.65
C LYS A 64 19.54 -4.37 21.40
N ALA A 65 19.55 -3.10 20.97
CA ALA A 65 18.76 -2.05 21.59
C ALA A 65 17.25 -2.35 21.55
N LEU A 66 16.73 -2.80 20.41
CA LEU A 66 15.32 -3.18 20.27
C LEU A 66 14.96 -4.39 21.13
N THR A 67 15.85 -5.39 21.22
CA THR A 67 15.64 -6.59 22.04
C THR A 67 15.57 -6.24 23.52
N VAL A 68 16.48 -5.41 24.03
CA VAL A 68 16.47 -4.97 25.43
C VAL A 68 15.18 -4.21 25.76
N ARG A 69 14.75 -3.32 24.87
CA ARG A 69 13.50 -2.56 25.06
C ARG A 69 12.26 -3.45 25.01
N ALA A 70 12.24 -4.44 24.13
CA ALA A 70 11.14 -5.41 24.05
C ALA A 70 11.02 -6.21 25.36
N ILE A 71 12.14 -6.69 25.91
CA ILE A 71 12.16 -7.40 27.20
C ILE A 71 11.65 -6.51 28.34
N SER A 72 12.07 -5.24 28.39
CA SER A 72 11.61 -4.27 29.40
C SER A 72 10.10 -4.06 29.37
N GLU A 73 9.48 -4.09 28.18
CA GLU A 73 8.02 -3.97 28.01
C GLU A 73 7.28 -5.33 28.12
N GLY A 74 7.99 -6.45 28.37
CA GLY A 74 7.40 -7.79 28.44
C GLY A 74 6.91 -8.32 27.09
N ASP A 75 7.41 -7.78 25.99
CA ASP A 75 7.00 -8.11 24.63
C ASP A 75 8.08 -8.94 23.90
N SER A 76 7.65 -9.77 22.94
CA SER A 76 8.58 -10.32 21.94
C SER A 76 9.07 -9.20 21.02
N LEU A 77 10.27 -9.34 20.45
CA LEU A 77 10.85 -8.35 19.55
C LEU A 77 9.88 -7.97 18.41
N ASN A 78 9.23 -8.96 17.79
CA ASN A 78 8.26 -8.72 16.73
C ASN A 78 7.04 -7.93 17.23
N LYS A 79 6.49 -8.29 18.40
CA LYS A 79 5.33 -7.59 18.98
C LYS A 79 5.67 -6.14 19.33
N TYR A 80 6.84 -5.92 19.92
CA TYR A 80 7.35 -4.58 20.24
C TYR A 80 7.53 -3.72 18.99
N VAL A 81 8.15 -4.25 17.93
CA VAL A 81 8.34 -3.52 16.66
C VAL A 81 7.01 -3.19 16.02
N VAL A 82 6.06 -4.13 15.96
CA VAL A 82 4.71 -3.87 15.41
C VAL A 82 3.99 -2.79 16.21
N LYS A 83 4.08 -2.81 17.54
CA LYS A 83 3.47 -1.80 18.42
C LYS A 83 4.03 -0.40 18.14
N LYS A 84 5.36 -0.26 18.00
CA LYS A 84 5.99 1.03 17.67
C LYS A 84 5.69 1.49 16.24
N LEU A 85 5.60 0.58 15.27
CA LEU A 85 5.18 0.92 13.90
C LEU A 85 3.73 1.42 13.87
N LYS A 86 2.82 0.79 14.62
CA LYS A 86 1.43 1.23 14.76
C LYS A 86 1.25 2.58 15.44
N SER A 87 2.21 3.04 16.24
CA SER A 87 2.14 4.38 16.84
C SER A 87 2.70 5.48 15.94
N ILE A 88 3.42 5.11 14.88
CA ILE A 88 4.02 6.07 13.93
C ILE A 88 3.10 6.30 12.72
N LEU A 89 2.37 5.25 12.31
CA LEU A 89 1.30 5.30 11.31
C LEU A 89 0.02 5.88 11.93
#